data_AF-W9QNT6-F1
#
_entry.id   AF-W9QNT6-F1
#
_cell.length_a   1.000
_cell.length_b   1.000
_cell.length_c   1.000
_cell.angle_alpha   90.00
_cell.angle_beta   90.00
_cell.angle_gamma   90.00
#
_symmetry.space_group_name_H-M   'P 1'
#
loop_
_entity.id
_entity.type
_entity.pdbx_description
1 polymer ?
#
loop_
_entity_poly.entity_id
_entity_poly.type
_entity_poly.pdbx_seq_one_letter_code
_entity_poly.pdbx_strand_id
1 'polypeptide(L)'
;MASFSIEEFIGNGILKELLPKLLEEGWDDVPTLKIMNVEDMDATNMTREQKDALEIRTYLHDRSLMQYGDKLELSGKCLPELLSLSSADLSSQFGMKRGHIARFMDRSGPCTDSSPQTKALPPTRMASRPSTNNSTYKSFVQANSQNLRSITRPMARNSSKSLEQSLASFKIGEGYTFKGIVAAGPGESRACGCVKPPPVVDQVAPYSAIENISLQKLTPEYKIGMERLVKSKAPPMKASELWRDKPAVILCIRRPGLDKKHDSSVKACLEMDKIWIGDFEEKVKDFWPRYWGGVVLYDRGLDFFKALGGGELLKEKFLSGFVFNLRAIANYRRAKAMGIKQNLKGEGEIKGGLFIMGSGRSGIAYQFIERNFGDWAPPAEFIEICKR
;
A
#
# COMPACT_ATOMS: atom_id res chain seq x y z
N MET A 1 -17.06 3.72 -0.99
CA MET A 1 -17.53 2.55 -0.21
C MET A 1 -16.91 2.64 1.17
N ALA A 2 -17.56 2.11 2.21
CA ALA A 2 -16.93 1.99 3.52
C ALA A 2 -15.73 1.03 3.42
N SER A 3 -14.65 1.32 4.14
CA SER A 3 -13.54 0.38 4.34
C SER A 3 -13.99 -0.69 5.33
N PHE A 4 -14.20 -1.91 4.87
CA PHE A 4 -14.45 -3.06 5.74
C PHE A 4 -13.18 -3.43 6.50
N SER A 5 -13.30 -3.73 7.79
CA SER A 5 -12.25 -4.48 8.49
C SER A 5 -12.20 -5.93 8.00
N ILE A 6 -11.12 -6.65 8.28
CA ILE A 6 -11.00 -8.07 7.92
C ILE A 6 -12.04 -8.94 8.66
N GLU A 7 -12.36 -8.58 9.91
CA GLU A 7 -13.42 -9.19 10.71
C GLU A 7 -14.81 -8.89 10.18
N GLU A 8 -15.10 -7.65 9.76
CA GLU A 8 -16.37 -7.27 9.16
C GLU A 8 -16.57 -7.95 7.79
N PHE A 9 -15.49 -8.14 7.02
CA PHE A 9 -15.54 -8.89 5.78
C PHE A 9 -15.85 -10.36 6.04
N ILE A 10 -15.05 -11.03 6.87
CA ILE A 10 -15.21 -12.46 7.21
C ILE A 10 -16.55 -12.76 7.92
N GLY A 11 -17.07 -11.83 8.72
CA GLY A 11 -18.36 -11.96 9.39
C GLY A 11 -18.43 -13.11 10.39
N ASN A 12 -19.60 -13.76 10.50
CA ASN A 12 -19.85 -14.82 11.47
C ASN A 12 -20.07 -16.22 10.88
N GLY A 13 -19.82 -16.39 9.58
CA GLY A 13 -19.89 -17.70 8.92
C GLY A 13 -18.61 -18.54 9.07
N ILE A 14 -18.49 -19.54 8.21
CA ILE A 14 -17.43 -20.57 8.28
C ILE A 14 -16.00 -20.04 8.13
N LEU A 15 -15.83 -18.85 7.55
CA LEU A 15 -14.53 -18.16 7.47
C LEU A 15 -14.03 -17.65 8.83
N LYS A 16 -14.89 -17.47 9.82
CA LYS A 16 -14.52 -16.96 11.16
C LYS A 16 -13.57 -17.88 11.89
N GLU A 17 -13.71 -19.20 11.70
CA GLU A 17 -12.83 -20.21 12.29
C GLU A 17 -11.41 -20.15 11.69
N LEU A 18 -11.29 -19.66 10.45
CA LEU A 18 -10.02 -19.52 9.74
C LEU A 18 -9.32 -18.18 10.01
N LEU A 19 -10.04 -17.15 10.48
CA LEU A 19 -9.51 -15.80 10.73
C LEU A 19 -8.18 -15.79 11.51
N PRO A 20 -7.98 -16.52 12.63
CA PRO A 20 -6.69 -16.50 13.34
C PRO A 20 -5.51 -16.97 12.47
N LYS A 21 -5.73 -17.99 11.63
CA LYS A 21 -4.72 -18.52 10.70
C LYS A 21 -4.46 -17.56 9.56
N LEU A 22 -5.50 -16.93 9.01
CA LEU A 22 -5.38 -15.89 7.98
C LEU A 22 -4.51 -14.72 8.47
N LEU A 23 -4.77 -14.22 9.68
CA LEU A 23 -3.96 -13.17 10.31
C LEU A 23 -2.52 -13.62 10.56
N GLU A 24 -2.29 -14.84 11.02
CA GLU A 24 -0.93 -15.37 11.21
C GLU A 24 -0.16 -15.48 9.88
N GLU A 25 -0.80 -15.91 8.81
CA GLU A 25 -0.19 -16.05 7.47
C GLU A 25 -0.04 -14.72 6.71
N GLY A 26 -0.65 -13.63 7.21
CA GLY A 26 -0.53 -12.28 6.64
C GLY A 26 -1.67 -11.87 5.69
N TRP A 27 -2.79 -12.58 5.72
CA TRP A 27 -4.03 -12.23 5.02
C TRP A 27 -4.88 -11.31 5.91
N ASP A 28 -4.31 -10.18 6.32
CA ASP A 28 -4.85 -9.28 7.36
C ASP A 28 -5.65 -8.09 6.81
N ASP A 29 -5.83 -7.98 5.50
CA ASP A 29 -6.67 -6.98 4.86
C ASP A 29 -7.54 -7.56 3.72
N VAL A 30 -8.69 -6.92 3.49
CA VAL A 30 -9.69 -7.36 2.50
C VAL A 30 -9.15 -7.38 1.06
N PRO A 31 -8.46 -6.34 0.55
CA PRO A 31 -7.76 -6.39 -0.73
C PRO A 31 -6.87 -7.63 -0.92
N THR A 32 -6.06 -7.96 0.09
CA THR A 32 -5.13 -9.09 0.09
C THR A 32 -5.85 -10.43 0.16
N LEU A 33 -6.91 -10.56 0.97
CA LEU A 33 -7.69 -11.80 1.05
C LEU A 33 -8.46 -12.10 -0.25
N LYS A 34 -8.98 -11.06 -0.93
CA LYS A 34 -9.75 -11.18 -2.18
C LYS A 34 -8.96 -11.74 -3.38
N ILE A 35 -7.64 -11.60 -3.38
CA ILE A 35 -6.76 -12.08 -4.47
C ILE A 35 -6.18 -13.47 -4.22
N MET A 36 -6.55 -14.12 -3.11
CA MET A 36 -6.08 -15.45 -2.76
C MET A 36 -6.44 -16.42 -3.90
N ASN A 37 -5.42 -17.01 -4.52
CA ASN A 37 -5.57 -17.99 -5.59
C ASN A 37 -5.77 -19.40 -5.02
N VAL A 38 -6.05 -20.37 -5.90
CA VAL A 38 -6.35 -21.75 -5.49
C VAL A 38 -5.17 -22.38 -4.74
N GLU A 39 -3.94 -22.12 -5.21
CA GLU A 39 -2.70 -22.62 -4.60
C GLU A 39 -2.49 -22.06 -3.18
N ASP A 40 -2.90 -20.82 -2.95
CA ASP A 40 -2.86 -20.17 -1.64
C ASP A 40 -3.96 -20.68 -0.71
N MET A 41 -5.19 -20.87 -1.22
CA MET A 41 -6.27 -21.52 -0.47
C MET A 41 -5.89 -22.96 -0.07
N ASP A 42 -5.20 -23.69 -0.94
CA ASP A 42 -4.66 -25.03 -0.66
C ASP A 42 -3.54 -24.99 0.39
N ALA A 43 -2.61 -24.03 0.31
CA ALA A 43 -1.55 -23.86 1.31
C ALA A 43 -2.11 -23.50 2.70
N THR A 44 -3.17 -22.70 2.76
CA THR A 44 -3.91 -22.38 3.99
C THR A 44 -4.83 -23.54 4.43
N ASN A 45 -4.87 -24.68 3.73
CA ASN A 45 -5.72 -25.86 3.99
C ASN A 45 -7.22 -25.52 4.08
N MET A 46 -7.72 -24.63 3.22
CA MET A 46 -9.13 -24.25 3.21
C MET A 46 -10.01 -25.41 2.75
N THR A 47 -11.11 -25.67 3.46
CA THR A 47 -12.15 -26.60 3.00
C THR A 47 -12.88 -26.03 1.78
N ARG A 48 -13.58 -26.87 1.02
CA ARG A 48 -14.33 -26.41 -0.17
C ARG A 48 -15.36 -25.33 0.20
N GLU A 49 -16.05 -25.52 1.31
CA GLU A 49 -17.07 -24.62 1.84
C GLU A 49 -16.46 -23.27 2.23
N GLN A 50 -15.21 -23.25 2.74
CA GLN A 50 -14.48 -22.02 3.02
C GLN A 50 -14.04 -21.29 1.74
N LYS A 51 -13.65 -22.02 0.69
CA LYS A 51 -13.33 -21.43 -0.62
C LYS A 51 -14.56 -20.81 -1.27
N ASP A 52 -15.68 -21.54 -1.28
CA ASP A 52 -16.97 -21.08 -1.81
C ASP A 52 -17.48 -19.86 -1.01
N ALA A 53 -17.35 -19.86 0.32
CA ALA A 53 -17.65 -18.72 1.18
C ALA A 53 -16.81 -17.46 0.83
N LEU A 54 -15.49 -17.62 0.63
CA LEU A 54 -14.61 -16.52 0.25
C LEU A 54 -14.95 -15.96 -1.14
N GLU A 55 -15.34 -16.80 -2.10
CA GLU A 55 -15.85 -16.36 -3.41
C GLU A 55 -17.14 -15.53 -3.26
N ILE A 56 -18.11 -16.03 -2.46
CA ILE A 56 -19.38 -15.33 -2.17
C ILE A 56 -19.12 -13.96 -1.52
N ARG A 57 -18.26 -13.90 -0.50
CA ARG A 57 -17.88 -12.65 0.20
C ARG A 57 -17.25 -11.64 -0.75
N THR A 58 -16.30 -12.09 -1.57
CA THR A 58 -15.63 -11.31 -2.61
C THR A 58 -16.66 -10.70 -3.58
N TYR A 59 -17.60 -11.52 -4.06
CA TYR A 59 -18.65 -11.10 -4.99
C TYR A 59 -19.63 -10.08 -4.39
N LEU A 60 -20.03 -10.27 -3.13
CA LEU A 60 -20.95 -9.40 -2.40
C LEU A 60 -20.30 -8.06 -2.03
N HIS A 61 -19.04 -8.09 -1.61
CA HIS A 61 -18.26 -6.90 -1.28
C HIS A 61 -18.22 -5.93 -2.46
N ASP A 62 -17.87 -6.45 -3.64
CA ASP A 62 -17.70 -5.65 -4.85
C ASP A 62 -19.01 -5.08 -5.41
N ARG A 63 -20.15 -5.58 -4.91
CA ARG A 63 -21.50 -5.07 -5.23
C ARG A 63 -22.12 -4.24 -4.10
N SER A 64 -21.40 -4.02 -3.00
CA SER A 64 -21.93 -3.41 -1.75
C SER A 64 -23.18 -4.15 -1.22
N LEU A 65 -23.04 -5.47 -1.05
CA LEU A 65 -24.09 -6.41 -0.64
C LEU A 65 -23.69 -7.28 0.59
N MET A 66 -22.63 -6.92 1.31
CA MET A 66 -22.08 -7.69 2.44
C MET A 66 -23.09 -8.06 3.53
N GLN A 67 -24.17 -7.27 3.71
CA GLN A 67 -25.27 -7.58 4.63
C GLN A 67 -26.00 -8.91 4.36
N TYR A 68 -25.71 -9.59 3.25
CA TYR A 68 -26.22 -10.92 2.93
C TYR A 68 -25.19 -12.05 3.12
N GLY A 69 -23.93 -11.75 3.43
CA GLY A 69 -22.81 -12.71 3.49
C GLY A 69 -23.11 -13.93 4.37
N ASP A 70 -23.28 -13.70 5.68
CA ASP A 70 -23.57 -14.75 6.66
C ASP A 70 -24.76 -15.64 6.22
N LYS A 71 -25.83 -15.06 5.65
CA LYS A 71 -27.02 -15.82 5.22
C LYS A 71 -26.80 -16.65 3.95
N LEU A 72 -26.02 -16.14 3.01
CA LEU A 72 -25.73 -16.82 1.75
C LEU A 72 -24.79 -18.01 2.00
N GLU A 73 -23.77 -17.83 2.84
CA GLU A 73 -22.87 -18.91 3.29
C GLU A 73 -23.60 -20.01 4.06
N LEU A 74 -24.49 -19.64 5.00
CA LEU A 74 -25.30 -20.60 5.76
C LEU A 74 -26.23 -21.47 4.90
N SER A 75 -26.43 -21.14 3.62
CA SER A 75 -27.19 -21.99 2.70
C SER A 75 -26.40 -23.16 2.12
N GLY A 76 -25.07 -23.18 2.27
CA GLY A 76 -24.18 -24.20 1.71
C GLY A 76 -24.10 -24.23 0.18
N LYS A 77 -24.71 -23.28 -0.51
CA LYS A 77 -24.68 -23.15 -1.98
C LYS A 77 -23.46 -22.35 -2.42
N CYS A 78 -22.78 -22.79 -3.46
CA CYS A 78 -21.69 -22.03 -4.08
C CYS A 78 -22.22 -20.84 -4.90
N LEU A 79 -21.36 -19.88 -5.25
CA LEU A 79 -21.76 -18.66 -5.95
C LEU A 79 -22.52 -18.93 -7.28
N PRO A 80 -22.10 -19.88 -8.16
CA PRO A 80 -22.86 -20.22 -9.36
C PRO A 80 -24.30 -20.69 -9.09
N GLU A 81 -24.52 -21.47 -8.03
CA GLU A 81 -25.84 -21.94 -7.63
C GLU A 81 -26.71 -20.77 -7.13
N LEU A 82 -26.13 -19.87 -6.31
CA LEU A 82 -26.81 -18.66 -5.84
C LEU A 82 -27.20 -17.73 -7.01
N LEU A 83 -26.35 -17.60 -8.03
CA LEU A 83 -26.61 -16.83 -9.25
C LEU A 83 -27.58 -17.51 -10.23
N SER A 84 -27.96 -18.77 -9.97
CA SER A 84 -29.02 -19.49 -10.72
C SER A 84 -30.42 -19.29 -10.12
N LEU A 85 -30.52 -18.79 -8.88
CA LEU A 85 -31.78 -18.64 -8.17
C LEU A 85 -32.69 -17.59 -8.81
N SER A 86 -34.00 -17.78 -8.67
CA SER A 86 -34.96 -16.78 -9.15
C SER A 86 -34.93 -15.53 -8.27
N SER A 87 -35.41 -14.40 -8.81
CA SER A 87 -35.61 -13.17 -8.00
C SER A 87 -36.61 -13.39 -6.86
N ALA A 88 -37.54 -14.34 -6.99
CA ALA A 88 -38.46 -14.70 -5.91
C ALA A 88 -37.71 -15.42 -4.77
N ASP A 89 -36.84 -16.38 -5.10
CA ASP A 89 -36.01 -17.12 -4.13
C ASP A 89 -35.03 -16.22 -3.39
N LEU A 90 -34.35 -15.32 -4.11
CA LEU A 90 -33.44 -14.35 -3.49
C LEU A 90 -34.19 -13.41 -2.52
N SER A 91 -35.44 -13.06 -2.83
CA SER A 91 -36.28 -12.27 -1.92
C SER A 91 -36.80 -13.08 -0.73
N SER A 92 -37.26 -14.32 -0.94
CA SER A 92 -37.94 -15.12 0.09
C SER A 92 -36.97 -15.85 1.03
N GLN A 93 -35.92 -16.48 0.49
CA GLN A 93 -34.96 -17.27 1.26
C GLN A 93 -33.93 -16.37 1.97
N PHE A 94 -33.51 -15.28 1.32
CA PHE A 94 -32.40 -14.43 1.81
C PHE A 94 -32.83 -13.01 2.25
N GLY A 95 -34.08 -12.61 1.99
CA GLY A 95 -34.55 -11.24 2.30
C GLY A 95 -33.92 -10.17 1.40
N MET A 96 -33.52 -10.53 0.18
CA MET A 96 -32.82 -9.61 -0.71
C MET A 96 -33.80 -8.59 -1.32
N LYS A 97 -33.55 -7.29 -1.12
CA LYS A 97 -34.42 -6.22 -1.65
C LYS A 97 -34.33 -6.18 -3.18
N ARG A 98 -35.39 -5.76 -3.89
CA ARG A 98 -35.44 -5.70 -5.37
C ARG A 98 -34.21 -5.03 -6.02
N GLY A 99 -33.77 -3.86 -5.52
CA GLY A 99 -32.56 -3.19 -6.01
C GLY A 99 -31.24 -3.87 -5.64
N HIS A 100 -31.25 -4.74 -4.63
CA HIS A 100 -30.11 -5.58 -4.27
C HIS A 100 -30.05 -6.83 -5.15
N ILE A 101 -31.20 -7.45 -5.44
CA ILE A 101 -31.32 -8.55 -6.42
C ILE A 101 -30.82 -8.09 -7.79
N ALA A 102 -31.20 -6.89 -8.23
CA ALA A 102 -30.71 -6.34 -9.49
C ALA A 102 -29.18 -6.27 -9.55
N ARG A 103 -28.52 -5.77 -8.49
CA ARG A 103 -27.04 -5.72 -8.40
C ARG A 103 -26.40 -7.11 -8.24
N PHE A 104 -27.05 -8.02 -7.51
CA PHE A 104 -26.57 -9.38 -7.28
C PHE A 104 -26.61 -10.21 -8.56
N MET A 105 -27.68 -10.10 -9.35
CA MET A 105 -27.84 -10.80 -10.63
C MET A 105 -27.10 -10.11 -11.79
N ASP A 106 -26.49 -8.95 -11.55
CA ASP A 106 -25.85 -8.17 -12.60
C ASP A 106 -24.55 -8.85 -13.09
N ARG A 107 -24.67 -9.42 -14.29
CA ARG A 107 -23.55 -10.01 -15.06
C ARG A 107 -22.70 -8.95 -15.76
N SER A 108 -23.15 -7.68 -15.78
CA SER A 108 -22.35 -6.51 -16.20
C SER A 108 -21.51 -5.93 -15.05
N GLY A 109 -21.02 -6.79 -14.16
CA GLY A 109 -19.82 -6.46 -13.40
C GLY A 109 -18.60 -6.31 -14.33
N PRO A 110 -17.48 -5.72 -13.85
CA PRO A 110 -16.23 -5.59 -14.60
C PRO A 110 -15.49 -6.95 -14.66
N CYS A 111 -16.18 -7.97 -15.18
CA CYS A 111 -16.04 -9.44 -15.03
C CYS A 111 -16.27 -10.24 -16.33
N THR A 112 -16.96 -9.67 -17.35
CA THR A 112 -17.36 -10.41 -18.56
C THR A 112 -16.76 -9.86 -19.87
N ASP A 113 -16.03 -10.72 -20.59
CA ASP A 113 -15.64 -10.64 -22.01
C ASP A 113 -16.81 -10.71 -23.01
N SER A 114 -17.39 -9.58 -23.42
CA SER A 114 -18.31 -9.57 -24.58
C SER A 114 -17.55 -9.42 -25.90
N SER A 115 -17.23 -10.55 -26.54
CA SER A 115 -16.76 -10.60 -27.93
C SER A 115 -17.76 -9.90 -28.88
N PRO A 116 -17.30 -9.12 -29.88
CA PRO A 116 -18.18 -8.24 -30.65
C PRO A 116 -19.06 -9.02 -31.64
N GLN A 117 -20.35 -9.17 -31.34
CA GLN A 117 -21.34 -9.47 -32.38
C GLN A 117 -21.85 -8.17 -33.03
N THR A 118 -21.40 -7.97 -34.25
CA THR A 118 -21.85 -6.94 -35.18
C THR A 118 -23.36 -7.09 -35.45
N LYS A 119 -24.17 -6.13 -34.98
CA LYS A 119 -25.52 -5.89 -35.54
C LYS A 119 -25.71 -4.40 -35.78
N ALA A 120 -25.71 -4.03 -37.06
CA ALA A 120 -25.93 -2.66 -37.52
C ALA A 120 -27.42 -2.29 -37.48
N LEU A 121 -27.70 -1.01 -37.24
CA LEU A 121 -28.98 -0.37 -37.56
C LEU A 121 -28.74 1.04 -38.16
N PRO A 122 -29.65 1.55 -39.01
CA PRO A 122 -29.35 2.63 -39.96
C PRO A 122 -29.60 4.06 -39.40
N PRO A 123 -29.20 5.12 -40.13
CA PRO A 123 -29.24 6.50 -39.65
C PRO A 123 -30.57 7.22 -39.89
N THR A 124 -30.95 8.16 -39.03
CA THR A 124 -31.95 9.19 -39.38
C THR A 124 -31.70 10.53 -38.67
N ARG A 125 -31.33 11.52 -39.50
CA ARG A 125 -31.48 13.00 -39.44
C ARG A 125 -31.65 13.76 -38.11
N MET A 126 -30.86 14.82 -37.99
CA MET A 126 -31.13 15.99 -37.15
C MET A 126 -32.31 16.83 -37.68
N ALA A 127 -33.03 17.49 -36.76
CA ALA A 127 -33.78 18.73 -37.00
C ALA A 127 -33.83 19.55 -35.69
N SER A 128 -33.99 20.87 -35.77
CA SER A 128 -33.61 21.81 -34.70
C SER A 128 -34.74 22.73 -34.20
N ARG A 129 -34.95 22.75 -32.86
CA ARG A 129 -35.47 23.87 -32.02
C ARG A 129 -36.91 24.39 -32.29
N PRO A 130 -37.50 25.30 -31.46
CA PRO A 130 -37.22 25.69 -30.04
C PRO A 130 -38.49 25.84 -29.13
N SER A 131 -38.28 26.31 -27.87
CA SER A 131 -39.24 27.00 -26.95
C SER A 131 -40.27 26.13 -26.20
N THR A 132 -40.47 26.22 -24.87
CA THR A 132 -40.84 27.41 -24.06
C THR A 132 -40.63 27.16 -22.54
N ASN A 133 -40.59 28.23 -21.73
CA ASN A 133 -40.45 28.29 -20.25
C ASN A 133 -41.54 27.44 -19.50
N ASN A 134 -41.45 27.06 -18.22
CA ASN A 134 -41.10 27.82 -16.99
C ASN A 134 -40.92 26.81 -15.79
N SER A 135 -40.69 27.11 -14.50
CA SER A 135 -40.45 28.34 -13.69
C SER A 135 -39.92 27.99 -12.28
N THR A 136 -39.15 28.91 -11.66
CA THR A 136 -38.97 29.14 -10.18
C THR A 136 -38.54 28.01 -9.21
N TYR A 137 -37.46 28.27 -8.47
CA TYR A 137 -37.54 28.38 -7.00
C TYR A 137 -36.63 29.50 -6.46
N LYS A 138 -36.94 30.03 -5.27
CA LYS A 138 -36.43 31.30 -4.72
C LYS A 138 -35.12 31.16 -3.91
N SER A 139 -34.41 32.28 -3.78
CA SER A 139 -33.21 32.51 -2.95
C SER A 139 -33.55 33.19 -1.61
N PHE A 140 -32.48 33.60 -0.88
CA PHE A 140 -32.44 34.33 0.42
C PHE A 140 -32.59 33.44 1.68
N VAL A 141 -31.94 33.71 2.83
CA VAL A 141 -31.31 34.94 3.35
C VAL A 141 -29.94 34.62 4.03
N GLN A 142 -28.99 35.58 4.00
CA GLN A 142 -27.82 35.65 4.88
C GLN A 142 -28.07 36.69 5.98
N ALA A 143 -27.67 36.39 7.23
CA ALA A 143 -27.65 37.36 8.33
C ALA A 143 -26.26 37.40 8.98
N ASN A 144 -25.91 38.56 9.57
CA ASN A 144 -24.53 38.94 9.91
C ASN A 144 -24.43 39.36 11.40
N SER A 145 -23.21 39.69 11.86
CA SER A 145 -22.90 40.70 12.90
C SER A 145 -22.38 40.27 14.30
N GLN A 146 -21.05 40.37 14.43
CA GLN A 146 -20.27 41.18 15.41
C GLN A 146 -20.01 40.78 16.89
N ASN A 147 -18.70 40.69 17.18
CA ASN A 147 -17.91 41.33 18.25
C ASN A 147 -18.25 41.21 19.75
N LEU A 148 -17.22 40.84 20.53
CA LEU A 148 -16.79 41.55 21.76
C LEU A 148 -15.28 41.35 22.00
N ARG A 149 -14.59 42.33 22.60
CA ARG A 149 -13.13 42.33 22.91
C ARG A 149 -12.86 42.86 24.32
N SER A 150 -11.95 42.21 25.05
CA SER A 150 -11.07 42.79 26.10
C SER A 150 -10.04 41.70 26.48
N ILE A 151 -8.74 41.78 26.18
CA ILE A 151 -7.66 42.62 26.76
C ILE A 151 -7.32 42.28 28.22
N THR A 152 -6.28 41.44 28.40
CA THR A 152 -5.10 41.73 29.25
C THR A 152 -3.90 40.86 28.84
N ARG A 153 -2.68 41.35 29.09
CA ARG A 153 -1.33 40.79 28.79
C ARG A 153 -0.44 41.10 30.01
N PRO A 154 0.81 40.62 30.11
CA PRO A 154 1.38 39.31 29.73
C PRO A 154 2.22 38.70 30.88
N MET A 155 2.66 37.44 30.75
CA MET A 155 3.88 36.94 31.42
C MET A 155 4.76 36.23 30.41
N ALA A 156 6.07 36.46 30.47
CA ALA A 156 7.00 36.14 29.39
C ALA A 156 7.87 34.91 29.69
N ARG A 157 8.27 34.24 28.61
CA ARG A 157 9.51 33.45 28.42
C ARG A 157 9.95 32.50 29.54
N ASN A 158 9.87 31.20 29.22
CA ASN A 158 11.08 30.35 29.24
C ASN A 158 10.97 29.21 28.21
N SER A 159 10.88 29.59 26.94
CA SER A 159 10.80 28.68 25.79
C SER A 159 12.14 28.66 25.02
N SER A 160 13.16 28.01 25.60
CA SER A 160 14.43 27.73 24.92
C SER A 160 15.20 26.59 25.59
N LYS A 161 14.57 25.41 25.75
CA LYS A 161 15.31 24.15 25.74
C LYS A 161 15.21 23.59 24.33
N SER A 162 16.35 23.40 23.69
CA SER A 162 16.42 23.18 22.24
C SER A 162 15.84 21.84 21.82
N LEU A 163 15.32 21.81 20.59
CA LEU A 163 14.84 20.60 19.90
C LEU A 163 15.90 19.48 19.87
N GLU A 164 17.18 19.86 19.92
CA GLU A 164 18.34 18.95 19.99
C GLU A 164 18.37 18.10 21.26
N GLN A 165 17.92 18.61 22.42
CA GLN A 165 17.93 17.83 23.66
C GLN A 165 16.92 16.67 23.66
N SER A 166 15.84 16.75 22.86
CA SER A 166 14.87 15.66 22.73
C SER A 166 15.32 14.55 21.77
N LEU A 167 16.27 14.81 20.88
CA LEU A 167 16.85 13.79 20.01
C LEU A 167 17.89 12.91 20.73
N ALA A 168 18.39 13.36 21.89
CA ALA A 168 19.48 12.71 22.64
C ALA A 168 19.02 11.60 23.60
N SER A 169 17.72 11.31 23.72
CA SER A 169 17.17 10.39 24.74
C SER A 169 16.45 9.16 24.19
N PHE A 170 16.83 8.67 23.00
CA PHE A 170 16.48 7.32 22.56
C PHE A 170 17.70 6.39 22.67
N LYS A 171 17.68 5.49 23.65
CA LYS A 171 18.69 4.42 23.78
C LYS A 171 18.45 3.37 22.71
N ILE A 172 18.94 3.66 21.50
CA ILE A 172 19.02 2.72 20.39
C ILE A 172 20.05 1.64 20.76
N GLY A 173 19.82 0.40 20.32
CA GLY A 173 20.75 -0.71 20.57
C GLY A 173 22.15 -0.45 20.02
N GLU A 174 23.16 -1.10 20.61
CA GLU A 174 24.58 -0.86 20.32
C GLU A 174 24.90 -0.84 18.81
N GLY A 175 25.50 0.25 18.34
CA GLY A 175 26.07 0.38 16.99
C GLY A 175 25.25 1.14 15.93
N TYR A 176 24.06 1.65 16.24
CA TYR A 176 23.29 2.46 15.27
C TYR A 176 23.72 3.93 15.22
N THR A 177 23.60 4.59 14.06
CA THR A 177 23.93 6.02 13.90
C THR A 177 22.72 6.81 13.38
N PHE A 178 22.13 7.63 14.26
CA PHE A 178 21.06 8.57 13.94
C PHE A 178 21.60 10.01 13.89
N LYS A 179 21.36 10.73 12.79
CA LYS A 179 21.81 12.13 12.57
C LYS A 179 20.61 13.07 12.32
N GLY A 180 19.52 12.87 13.06
CA GLY A 180 18.31 13.69 12.97
C GLY A 180 17.40 13.28 11.81
N ILE A 181 17.77 13.63 10.57
CA ILE A 181 16.99 13.28 9.37
C ILE A 181 17.60 12.06 8.67
N VAL A 182 18.94 11.95 8.60
CA VAL A 182 19.60 10.77 8.02
C VAL A 182 19.92 9.76 9.11
N ALA A 183 19.67 8.49 8.84
CA ALA A 183 20.09 7.41 9.71
C ALA A 183 20.54 6.17 8.94
N ALA A 184 21.40 5.37 9.57
CA ALA A 184 21.97 4.19 8.96
C ALA A 184 22.43 3.18 10.03
N GLY A 185 22.39 1.90 9.68
CA GLY A 185 23.04 0.85 10.48
C GLY A 185 24.57 1.03 10.56
N PRO A 186 25.26 0.27 11.44
CA PRO A 186 26.73 0.28 11.49
C PRO A 186 27.34 -0.15 10.16
N GLY A 187 28.43 0.53 9.79
CA GLY A 187 29.32 0.10 8.72
C GLY A 187 30.61 -0.40 9.35
N GLU A 188 30.71 -1.70 9.60
CA GLU A 188 31.92 -2.32 10.12
C GLU A 188 32.90 -2.65 9.00
N SER A 189 34.19 -2.56 9.29
CA SER A 189 35.24 -3.04 8.40
C SER A 189 35.27 -4.57 8.41
N ARG A 190 35.35 -5.16 7.22
CA ARG A 190 35.23 -6.59 6.95
C ARG A 190 36.59 -7.20 6.66
N ALA A 191 36.67 -8.54 6.73
CA ALA A 191 37.91 -9.29 6.54
C ALA A 191 39.09 -8.71 7.38
N CYS A 192 38.90 -8.63 8.69
CA CYS A 192 39.87 -8.09 9.66
C CYS A 192 40.37 -6.66 9.38
N GLY A 193 39.57 -5.83 8.69
CA GLY A 193 39.91 -4.44 8.36
C GLY A 193 40.27 -4.22 6.89
N CYS A 194 40.58 -5.28 6.13
CA CYS A 194 41.03 -5.20 4.73
C CYS A 194 39.96 -4.69 3.76
N VAL A 195 38.68 -4.82 4.11
CA VAL A 195 37.55 -4.36 3.29
C VAL A 195 36.76 -3.31 4.08
N LYS A 196 36.97 -2.04 3.77
CA LYS A 196 36.15 -0.94 4.33
C LYS A 196 34.73 -0.99 3.74
N PRO A 197 33.69 -0.66 4.52
CA PRO A 197 32.36 -0.41 3.96
C PRO A 197 32.42 0.79 3.01
N PRO A 198 31.54 0.87 1.99
CA PRO A 198 31.35 2.07 1.20
C PRO A 198 31.04 3.27 2.09
N PRO A 199 31.50 4.48 1.71
CA PRO A 199 31.07 5.70 2.38
C PRO A 199 29.54 5.81 2.31
N VAL A 200 28.95 6.36 3.36
CA VAL A 200 27.53 6.73 3.38
C VAL A 200 27.46 8.24 3.47
N VAL A 201 26.49 8.80 2.76
CA VAL A 201 26.25 10.24 2.73
C VAL A 201 25.65 10.64 4.08
N ASP A 202 26.36 11.52 4.78
CA ASP A 202 25.93 12.05 6.08
C ASP A 202 24.90 13.18 5.96
N GLN A 203 24.68 13.68 4.74
CA GLN A 203 23.72 14.73 4.41
C GLN A 203 22.44 14.11 3.85
N VAL A 204 21.30 14.75 4.14
CA VAL A 204 20.02 14.40 3.52
C VAL A 204 20.12 14.60 2.02
N ALA A 205 19.54 13.71 1.22
CA ALA A 205 19.42 13.91 -0.21
C ALA A 205 18.76 15.28 -0.49
N PRO A 206 19.29 16.13 -1.39
CA PRO A 206 18.67 17.41 -1.67
C PRO A 206 17.28 17.17 -2.29
N TYR A 207 16.26 17.87 -1.81
CA TYR A 207 14.87 17.69 -2.27
C TYR A 207 14.72 17.82 -3.80
N SER A 208 15.52 18.70 -4.42
CA SER A 208 15.58 18.89 -5.87
C SER A 208 16.06 17.65 -6.65
N ALA A 209 16.84 16.76 -6.03
CA ALA A 209 17.26 15.50 -6.65
C ALA A 209 16.16 14.43 -6.66
N ILE A 210 15.12 14.56 -5.82
CA ILE A 210 14.00 13.60 -5.77
C ILE A 210 12.70 14.13 -6.37
N GLU A 211 12.40 15.43 -6.27
CA GLU A 211 11.08 15.98 -6.64
C GLU A 211 10.73 15.81 -8.13
N ASN A 212 11.75 15.76 -9.00
CA ASN A 212 11.61 15.67 -10.46
C ASN A 212 11.90 14.27 -11.02
N ILE A 213 12.12 13.24 -10.18
CA ILE A 213 12.33 11.87 -10.66
C ILE A 213 11.08 11.40 -11.43
N SER A 214 11.31 10.79 -12.60
CA SER A 214 10.27 10.27 -13.48
C SER A 214 9.93 8.82 -13.09
N LEU A 215 8.78 8.61 -12.47
CA LEU A 215 8.32 7.31 -12.01
C LEU A 215 7.17 6.78 -12.87
N GLN A 216 7.13 5.47 -13.09
CA GLN A 216 6.00 4.81 -13.74
C GLN A 216 5.19 4.00 -12.72
N LYS A 217 3.90 4.31 -12.59
CA LYS A 217 3.00 3.57 -11.70
C LYS A 217 2.66 2.20 -12.32
N LEU A 218 3.09 1.13 -11.65
CA LEU A 218 2.90 -0.25 -12.12
C LEU A 218 1.62 -0.87 -11.59
N THR A 219 1.20 -0.48 -10.38
CA THR A 219 -0.08 -0.92 -9.81
C THR A 219 -1.04 0.25 -9.70
N PRO A 220 -2.34 0.06 -9.98
CA PRO A 220 -3.32 1.06 -9.58
C PRO A 220 -3.28 1.23 -8.05
N GLU A 221 -3.73 2.37 -7.53
CA GLU A 221 -4.24 2.36 -6.14
C GLU A 221 -5.32 1.27 -6.08
N TYR A 222 -5.24 0.37 -5.09
CA TYR A 222 -6.24 -0.68 -4.98
C TYR A 222 -7.63 -0.05 -4.79
N LYS A 223 -8.41 -0.07 -5.86
CA LYS A 223 -9.81 0.34 -5.90
C LYS A 223 -10.57 -0.80 -6.54
N ILE A 224 -11.71 -1.11 -5.94
CA ILE A 224 -12.54 -2.27 -6.24
C ILE A 224 -12.87 -2.33 -7.74
N GLY A 225 -12.67 -3.50 -8.36
CA GLY A 225 -12.90 -3.73 -9.79
C GLY A 225 -11.76 -3.33 -10.76
N MET A 226 -10.61 -2.86 -10.28
CA MET A 226 -9.49 -2.45 -11.16
C MET A 226 -8.61 -3.58 -11.72
N GLU A 227 -8.89 -4.85 -11.42
CA GLU A 227 -8.16 -6.02 -11.95
C GLU A 227 -8.06 -6.02 -13.49
N ARG A 228 -9.08 -5.50 -14.18
CA ARG A 228 -9.10 -5.36 -15.65
C ARG A 228 -8.16 -4.29 -16.21
N LEU A 229 -7.72 -3.31 -15.40
CA LEU A 229 -6.98 -2.14 -15.87
C LEU A 229 -5.45 -2.32 -15.87
N VAL A 230 -4.94 -3.46 -15.40
CA VAL A 230 -3.50 -3.80 -15.37
C VAL A 230 -2.88 -3.95 -16.79
N LYS A 231 -3.68 -3.90 -17.85
CA LYS A 231 -3.21 -4.02 -19.25
C LYS A 231 -2.59 -2.75 -19.83
N SER A 232 -2.83 -1.57 -19.26
CA SER A 232 -2.23 -0.30 -19.73
C SER A 232 -1.28 0.26 -18.68
N LYS A 233 0.02 0.32 -18.99
CA LYS A 233 1.00 0.99 -18.11
C LYS A 233 0.62 2.46 -17.98
N ALA A 234 0.65 3.01 -16.77
CA ALA A 234 0.43 4.43 -16.56
C ALA A 234 1.52 5.25 -17.29
N PRO A 235 1.20 6.46 -17.79
CA PRO A 235 2.24 7.38 -18.25
C PRO A 235 3.20 7.71 -17.09
N PRO A 236 4.48 8.02 -17.38
CA PRO A 236 5.39 8.49 -16.35
C PRO A 236 4.89 9.78 -15.69
N MET A 237 5.07 9.88 -14.37
CA MET A 237 4.67 10.99 -13.53
C MET A 237 5.87 11.55 -12.76
N LYS A 238 5.79 12.78 -12.26
CA LYS A 238 6.82 13.30 -11.35
C LYS A 238 6.64 12.73 -9.96
N ALA A 239 7.74 12.35 -9.31
CA ALA A 239 7.71 11.83 -7.96
C ALA A 239 7.08 12.81 -6.94
N SER A 240 7.28 14.12 -7.10
CA SER A 240 6.64 15.14 -6.24
C SER A 240 5.11 15.12 -6.23
N GLU A 241 4.45 14.51 -7.22
CA GLU A 241 3.00 14.33 -7.22
C GLU A 241 2.52 13.34 -6.15
N LEU A 242 3.41 12.44 -5.70
CA LEU A 242 3.10 11.39 -4.72
C LEU A 242 2.90 11.91 -3.30
N TRP A 243 3.56 13.01 -2.96
CA TRP A 243 3.47 13.64 -1.63
C TRP A 243 2.94 15.08 -1.71
N ARG A 244 2.37 15.49 -2.85
CA ARG A 244 1.86 16.86 -3.06
C ARG A 244 0.79 17.24 -2.03
N ASP A 245 -0.17 16.35 -1.81
CA ASP A 245 -1.38 16.63 -1.02
C ASP A 245 -1.33 15.97 0.38
N LYS A 246 -0.50 14.93 0.54
CA LYS A 246 -0.34 14.12 1.77
C LYS A 246 1.13 13.75 1.99
N PRO A 247 1.56 13.45 3.22
CA PRO A 247 2.87 12.87 3.44
C PRO A 247 2.93 11.41 2.95
N ALA A 248 4.13 10.92 2.61
CA ALA A 248 4.31 9.59 2.02
C ALA A 248 5.52 8.86 2.59
N VAL A 249 5.43 7.54 2.70
CA VAL A 249 6.55 6.64 3.08
C VAL A 249 6.98 5.87 1.84
N ILE A 250 8.22 6.11 1.40
CA ILE A 250 8.79 5.57 0.16
C ILE A 250 9.84 4.52 0.51
N LEU A 251 9.57 3.26 0.20
CA LEU A 251 10.48 2.13 0.40
C LEU A 251 11.21 1.84 -0.92
N CYS A 252 12.53 2.02 -0.93
CA CYS A 252 13.39 1.72 -2.08
C CYS A 252 13.97 0.31 -1.89
N ILE A 253 13.36 -0.72 -2.48
CA ILE A 253 13.73 -2.13 -2.24
C ILE A 253 13.79 -2.89 -3.58
N ARG A 254 14.80 -3.76 -3.71
CA ARG A 254 15.08 -4.54 -4.94
C ARG A 254 14.58 -5.98 -4.91
N ARG A 255 13.88 -6.33 -3.83
CA ARG A 255 13.36 -7.67 -3.57
C ARG A 255 11.94 -7.54 -3.04
N PRO A 256 10.97 -8.27 -3.60
CA PRO A 256 9.57 -8.19 -3.19
C PRO A 256 9.31 -9.06 -1.95
N GLY A 257 10.00 -8.74 -0.85
CA GLY A 257 9.82 -9.42 0.43
C GLY A 257 10.11 -8.47 1.58
N LEU A 258 9.21 -8.46 2.54
CA LEU A 258 9.24 -7.60 3.72
C LEU A 258 9.20 -8.49 4.96
N ASP A 259 9.96 -8.12 5.99
CA ASP A 259 9.89 -8.79 7.29
C ASP A 259 8.57 -8.40 7.97
N LYS A 260 7.82 -9.36 8.52
CA LYS A 260 6.54 -9.13 9.21
C LYS A 260 6.61 -7.93 10.19
N LYS A 261 7.72 -7.75 10.91
CA LYS A 261 7.90 -6.61 11.82
C LYS A 261 7.95 -5.27 11.11
N HIS A 262 8.61 -5.20 9.95
CA HIS A 262 8.71 -3.97 9.16
C HIS A 262 7.41 -3.72 8.39
N ASP A 263 6.73 -4.75 7.91
CA ASP A 263 5.37 -4.65 7.37
C ASP A 263 4.41 -4.06 8.40
N SER A 264 4.30 -4.62 9.61
CA SER A 264 3.47 -4.06 10.68
C SER A 264 3.83 -2.60 11.02
N SER A 265 5.12 -2.25 10.95
CA SER A 265 5.60 -0.90 11.26
C SER A 265 5.26 0.12 10.17
N VAL A 266 5.35 -0.28 8.89
CA VAL A 266 4.88 0.54 7.76
C VAL A 266 3.35 0.62 7.77
N LYS A 267 2.65 -0.49 8.09
CA LYS A 267 1.20 -0.51 8.28
C LYS A 267 0.76 0.53 9.32
N ALA A 268 1.49 0.67 10.43
CA ALA A 268 1.22 1.65 11.49
C ALA A 268 1.29 3.14 11.05
N CYS A 269 1.99 3.48 9.95
CA CYS A 269 1.95 4.82 9.34
C CYS A 269 0.64 4.99 8.53
N LEU A 270 -0.51 4.98 9.21
CA LEU A 270 -1.85 4.91 8.60
C LEU A 270 -2.26 6.16 7.82
N GLU A 271 -1.77 7.34 8.21
CA GLU A 271 -2.14 8.63 7.60
C GLU A 271 -1.30 9.00 6.36
N MET A 272 -0.32 8.16 6.01
CA MET A 272 0.67 8.41 4.95
C MET A 272 0.46 7.47 3.77
N ASP A 273 0.71 7.96 2.56
CA ASP A 273 0.68 7.10 1.37
C ASP A 273 1.90 6.17 1.34
N LYS A 274 1.64 4.86 1.24
CA LYS A 274 2.67 3.80 1.30
C LYS A 274 3.10 3.42 -0.11
N ILE A 275 4.37 3.66 -0.42
CA ILE A 275 4.91 3.62 -1.77
C ILE A 275 6.13 2.69 -1.81
N TRP A 276 6.11 1.71 -2.70
CA TRP A 276 7.26 0.86 -2.99
C TRP A 276 7.86 1.27 -4.33
N ILE A 277 9.17 1.50 -4.34
CA ILE A 277 9.97 1.77 -5.54
C ILE A 277 10.94 0.62 -5.72
N GLY A 278 10.90 0.00 -6.90
CA GLY A 278 11.79 -1.10 -7.25
C GLY A 278 12.33 -1.03 -8.68
N ASP A 279 13.23 -1.97 -8.94
CA ASP A 279 14.07 -2.08 -10.15
C ASP A 279 13.49 -3.05 -11.19
N PHE A 280 12.35 -3.70 -10.92
CA PHE A 280 11.87 -4.83 -11.72
C PHE A 280 10.35 -4.88 -11.88
N GLU A 281 9.86 -4.65 -13.10
CA GLU A 281 8.42 -4.70 -13.41
C GLU A 281 7.84 -6.11 -13.35
N GLU A 282 8.55 -7.12 -13.86
CA GLU A 282 8.02 -8.49 -14.00
C GLU A 282 7.69 -9.17 -12.66
N LYS A 283 8.35 -8.74 -11.57
CA LYS A 283 8.20 -9.31 -10.22
C LYS A 283 7.05 -8.68 -9.42
N VAL A 284 6.43 -7.62 -9.92
CA VAL A 284 5.34 -6.94 -9.19
C VAL A 284 4.14 -7.85 -8.98
N LYS A 285 3.84 -8.75 -9.91
CA LYS A 285 2.74 -9.73 -9.79
C LYS A 285 2.96 -10.76 -8.68
N ASP A 286 4.22 -11.11 -8.40
CA ASP A 286 4.59 -12.01 -7.31
C ASP A 286 4.52 -11.31 -5.93
N PHE A 287 4.48 -9.98 -5.92
CA PHE A 287 4.56 -9.13 -4.73
C PHE A 287 3.22 -8.53 -4.33
N TRP A 288 2.52 -7.96 -5.30
CA TRP A 288 1.35 -7.12 -5.14
C TRP A 288 0.13 -7.81 -5.77
N PRO A 289 -1.05 -7.76 -5.12
CA PRO A 289 -1.28 -7.12 -3.80
C PRO A 289 -0.76 -7.90 -2.58
N ARG A 290 -0.42 -9.19 -2.74
CA ARG A 290 -0.28 -10.17 -1.64
C ARG A 290 0.58 -9.76 -0.44
N TYR A 291 1.70 -9.10 -0.65
CA TYR A 291 2.67 -8.71 0.39
C TYR A 291 2.78 -7.19 0.54
N TRP A 292 1.92 -6.43 -0.16
CA TRP A 292 1.97 -4.96 -0.18
C TRP A 292 0.63 -4.36 -0.61
N GLY A 293 -0.14 -3.84 0.34
CA GLY A 293 -1.37 -3.08 0.06
C GLY A 293 -1.15 -1.65 -0.48
N GLY A 294 0.11 -1.20 -0.59
CA GLY A 294 0.45 0.14 -1.06
C GLY A 294 0.56 0.28 -2.58
N VAL A 295 0.98 1.46 -3.04
CA VAL A 295 1.28 1.72 -4.45
C VAL A 295 2.65 1.14 -4.81
N VAL A 296 2.78 0.57 -6.00
CA VAL A 296 4.03 0.05 -6.56
C VAL A 296 4.43 0.88 -7.78
N LEU A 297 5.63 1.44 -7.72
CA LEU A 297 6.21 2.31 -8.75
C LEU A 297 7.52 1.72 -9.28
N TYR A 298 7.76 1.98 -10.55
CA TYR A 298 9.01 1.64 -11.23
C TYR A 298 9.85 2.89 -11.44
N ASP A 299 11.06 2.85 -10.90
CA ASP A 299 12.10 3.84 -11.12
C ASP A 299 13.09 3.27 -12.13
N ARG A 300 12.84 3.54 -13.42
CA ARG A 300 13.69 3.05 -14.52
C ARG A 300 15.11 3.63 -14.46
N GLY A 301 15.29 4.82 -13.88
CA GLY A 301 16.60 5.46 -13.72
C GLY A 301 17.37 4.92 -12.54
N LEU A 302 16.68 4.29 -11.57
CA LEU A 302 17.15 4.03 -10.20
C LEU A 302 17.58 5.33 -9.48
N ASP A 303 16.94 6.45 -9.81
CA ASP A 303 17.31 7.77 -9.32
C ASP A 303 17.01 7.95 -7.82
N PHE A 304 16.01 7.26 -7.26
CA PHE A 304 15.80 7.18 -5.80
C PHE A 304 16.92 6.41 -5.11
N PHE A 305 17.39 5.31 -5.72
CA PHE A 305 18.53 4.55 -5.21
C PHE A 305 19.84 5.36 -5.30
N LYS A 306 19.99 6.20 -6.33
CA LYS A 306 21.08 7.18 -6.43
C LYS A 306 20.97 8.28 -5.38
N ALA A 307 19.78 8.80 -5.11
CA ALA A 307 19.56 9.83 -4.10
C ALA A 307 19.99 9.36 -2.70
N LEU A 308 19.73 8.09 -2.35
CA LEU A 308 20.24 7.46 -1.12
C LEU A 308 21.78 7.43 -1.05
N GLY A 309 22.46 7.35 -2.20
CA GLY A 309 23.92 7.41 -2.32
C GLY A 309 24.50 8.77 -2.71
N GLY A 310 23.72 9.86 -2.62
CA GLY A 310 24.20 11.21 -2.93
C GLY A 310 24.46 11.49 -4.41
N GLY A 311 23.79 10.75 -5.30
CA GLY A 311 23.92 10.84 -6.76
C GLY A 311 24.44 9.57 -7.42
N GLU A 312 25.07 8.66 -6.64
CA GLU A 312 25.59 7.38 -7.14
C GLU A 312 24.82 6.19 -6.57
N LEU A 313 24.77 5.08 -7.31
CA LEU A 313 24.20 3.84 -6.82
C LEU A 313 25.13 3.22 -5.77
N LEU A 314 24.71 3.21 -4.51
CA LEU A 314 25.36 2.44 -3.45
C LEU A 314 25.39 0.97 -3.86
N LYS A 315 26.58 0.44 -4.19
CA LYS A 315 26.79 -0.94 -4.63
C LYS A 315 27.90 -1.61 -3.83
N GLU A 316 27.76 -2.90 -3.60
CA GLU A 316 28.82 -3.77 -3.11
C GLU A 316 28.84 -5.10 -3.87
N LYS A 317 30.04 -5.55 -4.24
CA LYS A 317 30.22 -6.86 -4.87
C LYS A 317 29.80 -7.98 -3.93
N PHE A 318 29.25 -9.06 -4.46
CA PHE A 318 28.80 -10.22 -3.66
C PHE A 318 29.82 -10.70 -2.61
N LEU A 319 31.10 -10.84 -2.97
CA LEU A 319 32.15 -11.28 -2.02
C LEU A 319 32.33 -10.30 -0.84
N SER A 320 32.50 -9.02 -1.12
CA SER A 320 32.77 -8.00 -0.09
C SER A 320 31.52 -7.65 0.73
N GLY A 321 30.34 -7.67 0.11
CA GLY A 321 29.08 -7.25 0.74
C GLY A 321 28.26 -8.36 1.37
N PHE A 322 28.47 -9.62 0.96
CA PHE A 322 27.78 -10.77 1.51
C PHE A 322 28.75 -11.73 2.21
N VAL A 323 29.71 -12.32 1.50
CA VAL A 323 30.55 -13.42 2.03
C VAL A 323 31.42 -12.97 3.21
N PHE A 324 32.04 -11.78 3.13
CA PHE A 324 32.83 -11.22 4.22
C PHE A 324 32.02 -10.36 5.20
N ASN A 325 30.69 -10.34 5.08
CA ASN A 325 29.80 -9.49 5.89
C ASN A 325 28.91 -10.34 6.81
N LEU A 326 29.36 -10.54 8.05
CA LEU A 326 28.63 -11.32 9.06
C LEU A 326 27.21 -10.81 9.30
N ARG A 327 27.00 -9.49 9.21
CA ARG A 327 25.69 -8.85 9.37
C ARG A 327 24.77 -9.15 8.19
N ALA A 328 25.26 -9.08 6.95
CA ALA A 328 24.49 -9.51 5.77
C ALA A 328 24.14 -11.02 5.81
N ILE A 329 25.05 -11.86 6.30
CA ILE A 329 24.79 -13.30 6.51
C ILE A 329 23.71 -13.51 7.58
N ALA A 330 23.74 -12.76 8.69
CA ALA A 330 22.70 -12.81 9.72
C ALA A 330 21.34 -12.34 9.18
N ASN A 331 21.32 -11.24 8.42
CA ASN A 331 20.13 -10.73 7.75
C ASN A 331 19.54 -11.76 6.76
N TYR A 332 20.39 -12.43 5.98
CA TYR A 332 19.99 -13.51 5.09
C TYR A 332 19.44 -14.74 5.83
N ARG A 333 20.04 -15.13 6.97
CA ARG A 333 19.51 -16.21 7.81
C ARG A 333 18.11 -15.88 8.33
N ARG A 334 17.89 -14.63 8.79
CA ARG A 334 16.55 -14.13 9.16
C ARG A 334 15.58 -14.18 7.97
N ALA A 335 15.99 -13.66 6.82
CA ALA A 335 15.16 -13.66 5.61
C ALA A 335 14.78 -15.07 5.12
N LYS A 336 15.71 -16.04 5.19
CA LYS A 336 15.46 -17.44 4.84
C LYS A 336 14.52 -18.12 5.84
N ALA A 337 14.63 -17.81 7.13
CA ALA A 337 13.75 -18.36 8.18
C ALA A 337 12.28 -17.94 8.01
N MET A 338 11.99 -16.84 7.29
CA MET A 338 10.62 -16.41 6.99
C MET A 338 9.94 -17.21 5.86
N GLY A 339 10.66 -18.10 5.15
CA GLY A 339 10.08 -18.95 4.08
C GLY A 339 9.67 -18.22 2.78
N ILE A 340 9.53 -16.89 2.78
CA ILE A 340 9.17 -16.08 1.62
C ILE A 340 10.29 -16.15 0.56
N LYS A 341 10.10 -16.99 -0.47
CA LYS A 341 11.09 -17.27 -1.53
C LYS A 341 11.60 -16.00 -2.23
N GLN A 342 10.74 -14.98 -2.37
CA GLN A 342 11.07 -13.73 -3.06
C GLN A 342 12.12 -12.86 -2.34
N ASN A 343 12.32 -13.02 -1.02
CA ASN A 343 13.43 -12.38 -0.29
C ASN A 343 14.81 -12.77 -0.84
N LEU A 344 14.89 -13.90 -1.54
CA LEU A 344 16.14 -14.49 -2.06
C LEU A 344 16.30 -14.27 -3.58
N LYS A 345 15.31 -13.67 -4.26
CA LYS A 345 15.27 -13.52 -5.73
C LYS A 345 15.33 -12.03 -6.11
N GLY A 346 16.50 -11.56 -6.54
CA GLY A 346 16.70 -10.16 -6.94
C GLY A 346 18.08 -9.90 -7.48
N GLU A 347 18.31 -8.67 -7.92
CA GLU A 347 19.67 -8.17 -8.13
C GLU A 347 20.38 -8.13 -6.75
N GLY A 348 21.68 -8.41 -6.73
CA GLY A 348 22.42 -8.77 -5.51
C GLY A 348 23.15 -7.61 -4.82
N GLU A 349 23.51 -6.56 -5.55
CA GLU A 349 24.65 -5.68 -5.20
C GLU A 349 24.30 -4.23 -4.82
N ILE A 350 23.22 -3.63 -5.36
CA ILE A 350 22.77 -2.28 -4.96
C ILE A 350 22.22 -2.27 -3.50
N LYS A 351 22.25 -1.12 -2.83
CA LYS A 351 21.60 -0.92 -1.52
C LYS A 351 20.33 -0.08 -1.66
N GLY A 352 19.31 -0.46 -0.93
CA GLY A 352 18.03 0.24 -0.80
C GLY A 352 18.02 1.20 0.39
N GLY A 353 16.81 1.52 0.82
CA GLY A 353 16.58 2.48 1.90
C GLY A 353 15.12 2.88 2.00
N LEU A 354 14.87 3.94 2.75
CA LEU A 354 13.52 4.48 2.98
C LEU A 354 13.58 5.99 3.07
N PHE A 355 12.60 6.68 2.49
CA PHE A 355 12.33 8.10 2.72
C PHE A 355 10.96 8.28 3.38
N ILE A 356 10.86 9.24 4.29
CA ILE A 356 9.58 9.81 4.72
C ILE A 356 9.50 11.22 4.17
N MET A 357 8.48 11.48 3.36
CA MET A 357 8.20 12.75 2.72
C MET A 357 7.11 13.49 3.48
N GLY A 358 7.38 14.74 3.87
CA GLY A 358 6.33 15.64 4.33
C GLY A 358 5.47 16.13 3.16
N SER A 359 4.23 16.53 3.43
CA SER A 359 3.30 16.97 2.38
C SER A 359 3.75 18.24 1.67
N GLY A 360 3.39 18.36 0.39
CA GLY A 360 3.67 19.52 -0.45
C GLY A 360 5.16 19.76 -0.67
N ARG A 361 5.68 20.82 -0.06
CA ARG A 361 7.10 21.21 -0.11
C ARG A 361 7.79 21.17 1.26
N SER A 362 7.22 20.44 2.22
CA SER A 362 7.77 20.29 3.57
C SER A 362 9.12 19.56 3.59
N GLY A 363 9.46 18.84 2.52
CA GLY A 363 10.76 18.21 2.33
C GLY A 363 10.82 16.77 2.83
N ILE A 364 12.06 16.28 3.04
CA ILE A 364 12.34 14.95 3.58
C ILE A 364 12.33 15.04 5.11
N ALA A 365 11.38 14.37 5.74
CA ALA A 365 11.29 14.27 7.20
C ALA A 365 12.26 13.21 7.76
N TYR A 366 12.57 12.17 6.97
CA TYR A 366 13.51 11.10 7.34
C TYR A 366 14.09 10.40 6.11
N GLN A 367 15.33 9.94 6.23
CA GLN A 367 16.03 9.13 5.23
C GLN A 367 16.83 8.02 5.94
N PHE A 368 16.48 6.77 5.67
CA PHE A 368 17.26 5.61 6.08
C PHE A 368 18.05 5.03 4.90
N ILE A 369 19.34 4.77 5.12
CA ILE A 369 20.24 4.21 4.11
C ILE A 369 20.68 2.80 4.54
N GLU A 370 20.40 1.79 3.72
CA GLU A 370 20.88 0.41 3.94
C GLU A 370 22.41 0.37 3.88
N ARG A 371 23.11 -0.07 4.94
CA ARG A 371 24.58 -0.25 4.92
C ARG A 371 25.01 -1.66 4.59
N ASN A 372 24.29 -2.66 5.04
CA ASN A 372 24.57 -4.07 4.80
C ASN A 372 23.31 -4.72 4.24
N PHE A 373 23.46 -5.71 3.36
CA PHE A 373 22.30 -6.34 2.71
C PHE A 373 21.29 -6.87 3.74
N GLY A 374 20.03 -6.46 3.62
CA GLY A 374 18.93 -6.73 4.55
C GLY A 374 18.93 -5.88 5.84
N ASP A 375 19.64 -4.76 5.88
CA ASP A 375 19.44 -3.73 6.92
C ASP A 375 18.12 -2.98 6.66
N TRP A 376 17.41 -2.65 7.74
CA TRP A 376 16.11 -1.98 7.72
C TRP A 376 16.12 -0.77 8.65
N ALA A 377 15.27 0.21 8.35
CA ALA A 377 15.01 1.35 9.23
C ALA A 377 14.45 0.86 10.57
N PRO A 378 14.98 1.29 11.74
CA PRO A 378 14.47 0.86 13.03
C PRO A 378 12.99 1.23 13.17
N PRO A 379 12.10 0.25 13.45
CA PRO A 379 10.68 0.49 13.64
C PRO A 379 10.34 1.66 14.55
N ALA A 380 11.01 1.75 15.70
CA ALA A 380 10.73 2.79 16.70
C ALA A 380 10.96 4.22 16.16
N GLU A 381 12.06 4.45 15.45
CA GLU A 381 12.41 5.78 14.91
C GLU A 381 11.40 6.21 13.85
N PHE A 382 11.15 5.37 12.85
CA PHE A 382 10.31 5.78 11.73
C PHE A 382 8.82 5.83 12.10
N ILE A 383 8.35 4.98 13.03
CA ILE A 383 6.99 5.09 13.61
C ILE A 383 6.84 6.40 14.40
N GLU A 384 7.87 6.84 15.12
CA GLU A 384 7.82 8.14 15.81
C GLU A 384 7.73 9.29 14.81
N ILE A 385 8.51 9.23 13.72
CA ILE A 385 8.48 10.26 12.67
C ILE A 385 7.14 10.25 11.93
N CYS A 386 6.52 9.09 11.69
CA CYS A 386 5.16 8.98 11.13
C CYS A 386 4.05 9.56 12.03
N LYS A 387 4.33 9.84 13.31
CA LYS A 387 3.37 10.40 14.28
C LYS A 387 3.49 11.93 14.46
N ARG A 388 4.40 12.58 13.72
CA ARG A 388 4.68 14.02 13.77
C ARG A 388 4.09 14.74 12.56
#